data_AF-A0A952LKG0-F1
#
_entry.id   AF-A0A952LKG0-F1
#
_cell.length_a   1.000
_cell.length_b   1.000
_cell.length_c   1.000
_cell.angle_alpha   90.00
_cell.angle_beta   90.00
_cell.angle_gamma   90.00
#
_symmetry.space_group_name_H-M   'P 1'
#
loop_
_entity.id
_entity.type
_entity.pdbx_description
1 polymer ?
#
loop_
_entity_poly.entity_id
_entity_poly.type
_entity_poly.pdbx_seq_one_letter_code
_entity_poly.pdbx_strand_id
1 'polypeptide(L)'
;MKPIMPIGGWYLRVSPRMITCREFNDFIYDYTEGLLSEKQLKLFERHMRVCPMCRNFLKTYSAAFKTGALFFPNSDQQVPNSVPEDLIAAISDINDS
;
A
#
# COMPACT_ATOMS: atom_id res chain seq x y z
N MET A 1 -20.93 -26.97 18.26
CA MET A 1 -20.33 -26.43 17.03
C MET A 1 -19.31 -25.37 17.44
N LYS A 2 -18.01 -25.68 17.40
CA LYS A 2 -16.93 -24.77 17.84
C LYS A 2 -16.23 -24.20 16.61
N PRO A 3 -15.96 -22.88 16.51
CA PRO A 3 -15.19 -22.35 15.39
C PRO A 3 -13.75 -22.85 15.49
N ILE A 4 -13.31 -23.55 14.45
CA ILE A 4 -11.92 -23.99 14.26
C ILE A 4 -11.13 -22.75 13.86
N MET A 5 -10.50 -22.09 14.83
CA MET A 5 -9.65 -20.91 14.59
C MET A 5 -8.18 -21.35 14.61
N PRO A 6 -7.38 -21.08 13.55
CA PRO A 6 -5.98 -21.49 13.51
C PRO A 6 -5.15 -20.65 14.48
N ILE A 7 -4.24 -21.32 15.17
CA ILE A 7 -3.48 -20.91 16.37
C ILE A 7 -2.41 -19.79 16.07
N GLY A 8 -2.40 -19.19 14.88
CA GLY A 8 -1.34 -18.28 14.42
C GLY A 8 -1.60 -16.77 14.55
N GLY A 9 -2.77 -16.34 15.02
CA GLY A 9 -3.19 -14.93 14.94
C GLY A 9 -2.81 -14.02 16.13
N TRP A 10 -2.49 -14.59 17.30
CA TRP A 10 -2.36 -13.80 18.54
C TRP A 10 -0.90 -13.48 18.89
N TYR A 11 0.07 -14.31 18.47
CA TYR A 11 1.47 -14.16 18.87
C TYR A 11 2.25 -13.06 18.12
N LEU A 12 1.72 -12.51 17.03
CA LEU A 12 2.40 -11.47 16.24
C LEU A 12 2.19 -10.04 16.78
N ARG A 13 1.33 -9.84 17.79
CA ARG A 13 1.01 -8.50 18.31
C ARG A 13 2.07 -7.90 19.24
N VAL A 14 3.09 -8.66 19.66
CA VAL A 14 3.96 -8.22 20.78
C VAL A 14 5.44 -8.58 20.61
N SER A 15 5.91 -8.76 19.37
CA SER A 15 7.36 -8.81 19.14
C SER A 15 7.89 -7.40 18.87
N PRO A 16 8.71 -6.78 19.75
CA PRO A 16 9.18 -5.40 19.61
C PRO A 16 10.10 -5.14 18.39
N ARG A 17 10.32 -6.15 17.53
CA ARG A 17 11.10 -6.08 16.28
C ARG A 17 10.32 -6.58 15.06
N MET A 18 8.99 -6.65 15.12
CA MET A 18 8.15 -7.08 14.03
C MET A 18 7.09 -6.03 13.71
N ILE A 19 6.92 -5.72 12.43
CA ILE A 19 5.86 -4.83 11.96
C ILE A 19 4.52 -5.54 12.01
N THR A 20 3.48 -4.78 12.29
CA THR A 20 2.08 -5.23 12.26
C THR A 20 1.56 -5.32 10.82
N CYS A 21 0.41 -5.98 10.64
CA CYS A 21 -0.26 -6.00 9.33
C CYS A 21 -0.68 -4.60 8.86
N ARG A 22 -0.89 -3.65 9.78
CA ARG A 22 -1.22 -2.25 9.46
C ARG A 22 0.01 -1.53 8.92
N GLU A 23 1.12 -1.57 9.65
CA GLU A 23 2.39 -0.98 9.20
C GLU A 23 2.87 -1.63 7.89
N PHE A 24 2.62 -2.93 7.70
CA PHE A 24 2.84 -3.58 6.41
C PHE A 24 2.08 -2.87 5.29
N ASN A 25 0.78 -2.60 5.48
CA ASN A 25 -0.03 -1.91 4.48
C ASN A 25 0.50 -0.52 4.14
N ASP A 26 0.99 0.20 5.15
CA ASP A 26 1.56 1.54 4.97
C ASP A 26 2.86 1.50 4.14
N PHE A 27 3.62 0.40 4.20
CA PHE A 27 4.85 0.19 3.43
C PHE A 27 4.64 -0.41 2.03
N ILE A 28 3.42 -0.80 1.64
CA ILE A 28 3.20 -1.51 0.36
C ILE A 28 3.60 -0.66 -0.83
N TYR A 29 3.22 0.63 -0.83
CA TYR A 29 3.55 1.55 -1.92
C TYR A 29 5.06 1.73 -2.06
N ASP A 30 5.75 2.04 -0.95
CA ASP A 30 7.21 2.19 -0.96
C ASP A 30 7.92 0.88 -1.34
N TYR A 31 7.35 -0.28 -0.99
CA TYR A 31 7.88 -1.58 -1.41
C TYR A 31 7.76 -1.78 -2.92
N THR A 32 6.62 -1.43 -3.53
CA THR A 32 6.41 -1.56 -4.97
C THR A 32 7.27 -0.59 -5.78
N GLU A 33 7.52 0.60 -5.24
CA GLU A 33 8.36 1.64 -5.85
C GLU A 33 9.86 1.48 -5.53
N GLY A 34 10.23 0.51 -4.69
CA GLY A 34 11.63 0.29 -4.28
C GLY A 34 12.21 1.40 -3.38
N LEU A 35 11.37 2.15 -2.69
CA LEU A 35 11.73 3.29 -1.83
C LEU A 35 12.00 2.90 -0.37
N LEU A 36 11.77 1.63 0.01
CA LEU A 36 12.05 1.17 1.37
C LEU A 36 13.56 1.15 1.66
N SER A 37 13.93 1.65 2.84
CA SER A 37 15.28 1.44 3.38
C SER A 37 15.57 -0.06 3.58
N GLU A 38 16.84 -0.46 3.57
CA GLU A 38 17.21 -1.86 3.79
C GLU A 38 16.62 -2.48 5.06
N LYS A 39 16.51 -1.67 6.13
CA LYS A 39 15.94 -2.10 7.41
C LYS A 39 14.44 -2.38 7.27
N GLN A 40 13.71 -1.50 6.59
CA GLN A 40 12.28 -1.68 6.35
C GLN A 40 12.02 -2.88 5.43
N LEU A 41 12.80 -3.02 4.35
CA LEU A 41 12.70 -4.16 3.44
C LEU A 41 12.85 -5.49 4.17
N LYS A 42 13.87 -5.62 5.04
CA LYS A 42 14.10 -6.84 5.85
C LYS A 42 12.93 -7.13 6.80
N LEU A 43 12.30 -6.11 7.38
CA LEU A 43 11.13 -6.29 8.26
C LEU A 43 9.88 -6.68 7.45
N PHE A 44 9.69 -6.06 6.30
CA PHE A 44 8.59 -6.33 5.37
C PHE A 44 8.63 -7.76 4.85
N GLU A 45 9.80 -8.21 4.36
CA GLU A 45 10.01 -9.59 3.92
C GLU A 45 9.80 -10.61 5.06
N ARG A 46 10.31 -10.30 6.26
CA ARG A 46 10.11 -11.14 7.43
C ARG A 46 8.62 -11.30 7.73
N HIS A 47 7.85 -10.21 7.69
CA HIS A 47 6.41 -10.24 7.89
C HIS A 47 5.71 -11.12 6.84
N MET A 48 6.08 -11.02 5.56
CA MET A 48 5.51 -11.88 4.51
C MET A 48 5.82 -13.38 4.69
N ARG A 49 6.95 -13.72 5.33
CA ARG A 49 7.29 -15.11 5.64
C ARG A 49 6.37 -15.70 6.71
N VAL A 50 5.97 -14.89 7.70
CA VAL A 50 5.16 -15.34 8.85
C VAL A 50 3.65 -15.14 8.66
N CYS A 51 3.24 -14.16 7.85
CA CYS A 51 1.83 -13.80 7.66
C CYS A 51 1.36 -14.15 6.24
N PRO A 52 0.65 -15.28 6.06
CA PRO A 52 0.14 -15.68 4.75
C PRO A 52 -0.92 -14.70 4.21
N MET A 53 -1.67 -14.03 5.10
CA MET A 53 -2.67 -13.03 4.73
C MET A 53 -2.03 -11.83 4.02
N CYS A 54 -0.98 -11.25 4.60
CA CYS A 54 -0.27 -10.11 3.98
C CYS A 54 0.43 -10.51 2.67
N ARG A 55 0.96 -11.74 2.59
CA ARG A 55 1.51 -12.27 1.33
C ARG A 55 0.45 -12.37 0.24
N ASN A 56 -0.74 -12.89 0.57
CA ASN A 56 -1.84 -12.97 -0.39
C ASN A 56 -2.34 -11.58 -0.79
N PHE A 57 -2.44 -10.67 0.17
CA PHE A 57 -2.83 -9.29 -0.07
C PHE A 57 -1.88 -8.59 -1.05
N LEU A 58 -0.56 -8.75 -0.88
CA LEU A 58 0.41 -8.19 -1.81
C LEU A 58 0.20 -8.70 -3.24
N LYS A 59 -0.06 -10.01 -3.42
CA LYS A 59 -0.35 -10.56 -4.75
C LYS A 59 -1.58 -9.91 -5.39
N THR A 60 -2.65 -9.72 -4.63
CA THR A 60 -3.88 -9.07 -5.13
C THR A 60 -3.67 -7.59 -5.40
N TYR A 61 -2.91 -6.90 -4.54
CA TYR A 61 -2.57 -5.49 -4.70
C TYR A 61 -1.76 -5.27 -5.98
N SER A 62 -0.70 -6.06 -6.20
CA SER A 62 0.12 -5.97 -7.41
C SER A 62 -0.67 -6.28 -8.68
N ALA A 63 -1.65 -7.17 -8.62
CA ALA A 63 -2.53 -7.44 -9.77
C ALA A 63 -3.42 -6.23 -10.10
N ALA A 64 -4.03 -5.60 -9.09
CA ALA A 64 -4.83 -4.39 -9.27
C ALA A 64 -3.99 -3.22 -9.82
N PHE A 65 -2.77 -3.04 -9.30
CA PHE A 65 -1.85 -1.99 -9.75
C PHE A 65 -1.44 -2.18 -11.21
N LYS A 66 -1.08 -3.41 -11.61
CA LYS A 66 -0.75 -3.74 -13.02
C LYS A 66 -1.92 -3.49 -13.95
N THR A 67 -3.15 -3.82 -13.53
CA THR A 67 -4.34 -3.50 -14.32
C THR A 67 -4.48 -2.00 -14.53
N GLY A 68 -4.37 -1.20 -13.46
CA GLY A 68 -4.40 0.27 -13.57
C GLY A 68 -3.35 0.81 -14.54
N ALA A 69 -2.10 0.36 -14.45
CA ALA A 69 -1.03 0.77 -15.34
C ALA A 69 -1.30 0.43 -16.82
N LEU A 70 -1.98 -0.69 -17.11
CA LEU A 70 -2.36 -1.05 -18.49
C LEU A 70 -3.46 -0.14 -19.05
N PHE A 71 -4.40 0.32 -18.23
CA PHE A 71 -5.46 1.23 -18.66
C PHE A 71 -5.00 2.69 -18.74
N PHE A 72 -3.99 3.06 -17.97
CA PHE A 72 -3.38 4.39 -17.96
C PHE A 72 -1.89 4.29 -18.34
N PRO A 73 -1.56 3.99 -19.61
CA PRO A 73 -0.18 3.77 -20.06
C PRO A 73 0.73 5.00 -19.93
N ASN A 74 0.16 6.15 -19.56
CA ASN A 74 0.82 7.43 -19.34
C ASN A 74 0.68 7.91 -17.89
N SER A 75 0.51 7.02 -16.91
CA SER A 75 0.44 7.41 -15.50
C SER A 75 1.72 8.05 -14.97
N ASP A 76 2.86 7.79 -15.62
CA ASP A 76 4.16 8.43 -15.37
C ASP A 76 4.37 9.71 -16.19
N GLN A 77 3.38 10.11 -17.01
CA GLN A 77 3.50 11.33 -17.80
C GLN A 77 3.48 12.53 -16.86
N GLN A 78 4.56 13.31 -16.90
CA GLN A 78 4.78 14.46 -16.03
C GLN A 78 3.51 15.30 -15.92
N VAL A 79 3.03 15.44 -14.68
CA VAL A 79 1.99 16.42 -14.34
C VAL A 79 2.46 17.77 -14.91
N PRO A 80 1.61 18.49 -15.66
CA PRO A 80 1.98 19.80 -16.20
C PRO A 80 2.54 20.68 -15.08
N ASN A 81 3.71 21.30 -15.32
CA ASN A 81 4.39 22.15 -14.33
C ASN A 81 3.54 23.36 -13.88
N SER A 82 2.44 23.65 -14.58
CA SER A 82 1.47 24.67 -14.25
C SER A 82 0.09 24.02 -14.09
N VAL A 83 -0.54 24.26 -12.94
CA VAL A 83 -1.93 23.87 -12.69
C VAL A 83 -2.84 24.68 -13.64
N PRO A 84 -3.71 24.02 -14.42
CA PRO A 84 -4.69 24.68 -15.28
C PRO A 84 -5.60 25.66 -14.50
N GLU A 85 -5.81 26.86 -15.03
CA GLU A 85 -6.58 27.94 -14.38
C GLU A 85 -8.07 27.58 -14.20
N ASP A 86 -8.62 26.77 -15.09
CA ASP A 86 -9.97 26.24 -15.05
C ASP A 86 -10.22 25.33 -13.83
N LEU A 87 -9.21 24.55 -13.42
CA LEU A 87 -9.28 23.76 -12.18
C LEU A 87 -9.26 24.65 -10.93
N ILE A 88 -8.47 25.73 -10.95
CA ILE A 88 -8.41 26.68 -9.84
C ILE A 88 -9.76 27.38 -9.69
N ALA A 89 -10.32 27.90 -10.79
CA ALA A 89 -11.62 28.57 -10.78
C ALA A 89 -12.73 27.65 -10.24
N ALA A 90 -12.78 26.40 -10.69
CA ALA A 90 -13.79 25.44 -10.26
C ALA A 90 -13.73 25.10 -8.74
N ILE A 91 -12.53 25.06 -8.16
CA ILE A 91 -12.36 24.81 -6.71
C ILE A 91 -12.70 26.07 -5.90
N SER A 92 -12.33 27.25 -6.40
CA SER A 92 -12.64 28.53 -5.75
C SER A 92 -14.15 28.79 -5.67
N ASP A 93 -14.90 28.50 -6.72
CA ASP A 93 -16.37 28.66 -6.73
C ASP A 93 -17.09 27.78 -5.69
N ILE A 94 -16.54 26.60 -5.38
CA ILE A 94 -17.06 25.69 -4.34
C ILE A 94 -16.80 26.26 -2.93
N ASN A 95 -15.73 27.03 -2.74
CA ASN A 95 -15.34 27.56 -1.43
C ASN A 95 -16.01 28.91 -1.09
N ASP A 96 -16.55 29.60 -2.10
CA ASP A 96 -17.30 30.86 -1.96
C ASP A 96 -18.84 30.65 -1.89
N SER A 97 -19.32 29.39 -1.85
CA SER A 97 -20.73 29.00 -1.68
C SER A 97 -21.04 28.48 -0.27
#